data_AF-A0A959DI95-F1
#
_entry.id   AF-A0A959DI95-F1
#
_cell.length_a   1.000
_cell.length_b   1.000
_cell.length_c   1.000
_cell.angle_alpha   90.00
_cell.angle_beta   90.00
_cell.angle_gamma   90.00
#
_symmetry.space_group_name_H-M   'P 1'
#
loop_
_entity.id
_entity.type
_entity.pdbx_description
1 polymer ?
#
loop_
_entity_poly.entity_id
_entity_poly.type
_entity_poly.pdbx_seq_one_letter_code
_entity_poly.pdbx_strand_id
1 'polypeptide(L)' 'MQVDFTTEEAGHLEIWLIPAAGGTDVLAHSEYLDAPGSYQRSLSASQVSVGTHYLALCLDGETIAETVIKQ' A
#
# COMPACT_ATOMS: atom_id res chain seq x y z
N MET A 1 -0.54 8.15 -8.01
CA MET A 1 -1.33 6.91 -8.16
C MET A 1 -2.39 6.88 -7.08
N GLN A 2 -3.61 6.45 -7.39
CA GLN A 2 -4.66 6.28 -6.38
C GLN A 2 -4.79 4.81 -6.02
N VAL A 3 -4.97 4.54 -4.74
CA VAL A 3 -5.23 3.21 -4.17
C VAL A 3 -6.54 3.29 -3.43
N ASP A 4 -7.49 2.48 -3.86
CA ASP A 4 -8.81 2.32 -3.24
C ASP A 4 -8.85 0.97 -2.54
N PHE A 5 -9.32 0.96 -1.28
CA PHE A 5 -9.43 -0.27 -0.50
C PHE A 5 -10.56 -0.17 0.52
N THR A 6 -10.97 -1.32 1.02
CA THR A 6 -11.98 -1.46 2.08
C THR A 6 -11.42 -2.31 3.20
N THR A 7 -11.71 -1.92 4.44
CA THR A 7 -11.42 -2.72 5.62
C THR A 7 -12.66 -2.89 6.47
N GLU A 8 -12.84 -4.08 7.03
CA GLU A 8 -13.89 -4.39 8.02
C GLU A 8 -13.45 -4.08 9.46
N GLU A 9 -12.21 -3.64 9.64
CA GLU A 9 -11.59 -3.36 10.93
C GLU A 9 -10.87 -2.01 10.95
N ALA A 10 -10.85 -1.40 12.14
CA ALA A 10 -9.97 -0.27 12.46
C ALA A 10 -8.56 -0.80 12.77
N GLY A 11 -7.52 -0.02 12.54
CA GLY A 11 -6.16 -0.47 12.79
C GLY A 11 -5.09 0.39 12.14
N HIS A 12 -3.83 0.02 12.34
CA HIS A 12 -2.69 0.66 11.72
C HIS A 12 -2.52 0.16 10.28
N LEU A 13 -2.81 1.04 9.33
CA LEU A 13 -2.64 0.78 7.92
C LEU A 13 -1.23 1.20 7.48
N GLU A 14 -0.56 0.30 6.77
CA GLU A 14 0.66 0.57 6.05
C GLU A 14 0.49 0.18 4.57
N ILE A 15 1.10 0.96 3.69
CA ILE A 15 1.17 0.65 2.25
C ILE A 15 2.63 0.54 1.86
N TRP A 16 3.00 -0.64 1.39
CA TRP A 16 4.36 -1.00 1.01
C TRP A 16 4.50 -1.13 -0.51
N LEU A 17 5.66 -0.72 -1.02
CA LEU A 17 6.08 -0.93 -2.41
C LEU A 17 7.24 -1.93 -2.42
N ILE A 18 7.01 -3.06 -3.08
CA ILE A 18 7.91 -4.21 -3.12
C ILE A 18 8.41 -4.37 -4.58
N PRO A 19 9.69 -4.13 -4.88
CA PRO A 19 10.21 -4.28 -6.24
C PRO A 19 10.13 -5.73 -6.73
N ALA A 20 9.51 -5.98 -7.88
CA ALA A 20 9.37 -7.34 -8.42
C ALA A 20 10.72 -7.94 -8.87
N ALA A 21 11.72 -7.10 -9.15
CA ALA A 21 13.08 -7.53 -9.45
C ALA A 21 13.89 -7.93 -8.19
N GLY A 22 13.27 -7.86 -7.01
CA GLY A 22 13.96 -7.92 -5.73
C GLY A 22 14.58 -6.57 -5.36
N GLY A 23 14.85 -6.37 -4.08
CA GLY A 23 15.38 -5.11 -3.58
C GLY A 23 14.95 -4.84 -2.14
N THR A 24 14.93 -3.55 -1.78
CA THR A 24 14.45 -3.07 -0.48
C THR A 24 13.02 -2.59 -0.62
N ASP A 25 12.16 -3.09 0.26
CA ASP A 25 10.76 -2.66 0.35
C ASP A 25 10.71 -1.22 0.86
N VAL A 26 9.82 -0.43 0.26
CA VAL A 26 9.66 0.98 0.59
C VAL A 26 8.30 1.18 1.23
N LEU A 27 8.28 1.71 2.46
CA LEU A 27 7.05 2.19 3.08
C LEU A 27 6.58 3.45 2.33
N ALA A 28 5.49 3.33 1.58
CA ALA A 28 4.94 4.43 0.80
C ALA A 28 4.02 5.30 1.65
N HIS A 29 3.26 4.69 2.56
CA HIS A 29 2.26 5.38 3.38
C HIS A 29 2.01 4.62 4.69
N SER A 30 1.68 5.34 5.75
CA SER A 30 1.31 4.77 7.05
C SER A 30 0.34 5.72 7.76
N GLU A 31 -0.72 5.16 8.34
CA GLU A 31 -1.72 5.89 9.12
C GLU A 31 -2.48 4.96 10.06
N TYR A 32 -3.24 5.54 10.98
CA TYR A 32 -4.22 4.79 11.76
C TYR A 32 -5.63 5.03 11.21
N LEU A 33 -6.38 3.96 10.99
CA LEU A 33 -7.78 3.99 10.59
C LEU A 33 -8.65 3.81 11.84
N ASP A 34 -9.45 4.83 12.18
CA ASP A 34 -10.27 4.81 13.40
C ASP A 34 -11.55 3.97 13.29
N ALA A 35 -11.90 3.50 12.10
CA ALA A 35 -13.13 2.77 11.83
C ALA A 35 -12.99 1.84 10.61
N PRO A 36 -13.88 0.85 10.45
CA PRO A 36 -14.05 0.16 9.18
C PRO A 36 -14.62 1.11 8.12
N GLY A 37 -14.31 0.84 6.85
CA GLY A 37 -14.86 1.62 5.75
C GLY A 37 -14.09 1.49 4.44
N SER A 38 -14.52 2.30 3.46
CA SER A 38 -13.85 2.46 2.18
C SER A 38 -12.95 3.69 2.21
N TYR A 39 -11.71 3.51 1.76
CA TYR A 39 -10.68 4.53 1.81
C TYR A 39 -10.01 4.66 0.44
N GLN A 40 -9.63 5.90 0.13
CA GLN A 40 -8.82 6.23 -1.03
C GLN A 40 -7.56 6.95 -0.58
N ARG A 41 -6.39 6.53 -1.07
CA ARG A 41 -5.10 7.17 -0.79
C ARG A 41 -4.35 7.48 -2.07
N SER A 42 -3.75 8.66 -2.10
CA SER A 42 -2.92 9.13 -3.22
C SER A 42 -1.46 8.93 -2.87
N LEU A 43 -0.78 8.07 -3.63
CA LEU A 43 0.65 7.82 -3.51
C LEU A 43 1.43 8.60 -4.57
N SER A 44 2.58 9.12 -4.18
CA SER A 44 3.45 9.89 -5.07
C SER A 44 4.32 8.97 -5.91
N ALA A 45 4.28 9.15 -7.24
CA ALA A 45 5.05 8.32 -8.20
C ALA A 45 6.56 8.39 -7.99
N SER A 46 7.07 9.46 -7.35
CA SER A 46 8.48 9.60 -7.00
C SER A 46 8.99 8.56 -6.00
N GLN A 47 8.10 7.88 -5.26
CA GLN A 47 8.47 6.79 -4.35
C GLN A 47 8.57 5.43 -5.07
N VAL A 48 8.10 5.33 -6.32
CA VAL A 48 8.15 4.10 -7.11
C VAL A 48 9.32 4.22 -8.08
N SER A 49 10.34 3.38 -7.91
CA SER A 49 11.44 3.29 -8.88
C SER A 49 10.89 2.79 -10.23
N VAL A 50 11.57 3.07 -11.35
CA VAL A 50 11.13 2.58 -12.68
C VAL A 50 11.11 1.04 -12.67
N GLY A 51 10.02 0.43 -13.15
CA GLY A 51 9.86 -1.03 -13.20
C GLY A 51 8.56 -1.57 -12.60
N THR A 52 8.50 -2.89 -12.43
CA THR A 52 7.34 -3.57 -11.83
C THR A 52 7.48 -3.63 -10.32
N HIS A 53 6.46 -3.18 -9.60
CA HIS A 53 6.36 -3.23 -8.14
C HIS A 53 5.06 -3.91 -7.74
N TYR A 54 5.08 -4.64 -6.64
CA TYR A 54 3.88 -5.03 -5.91
C TYR A 54 3.59 -3.94 -4.88
N LEU A 55 2.33 -3.56 -4.79
CA LEU A 55 1.84 -2.73 -3.71
C LEU A 55 1.05 -3.62 -2.77
N ALA A 56 1.50 -3.68 -1.53
CA ALA A 56 0.86 -4.44 -0.46
C ALA A 56 0.24 -3.47 0.54
N LEU A 57 -1.04 -3.63 0.83
CA LEU A 57 -1.74 -2.96 1.91
C LEU A 57 -1.76 -3.89 3.11
N CYS A 58 -1.19 -3.43 4.22
CA CYS A 58 -1.13 -4.18 5.46
C CYS A 58 -1.94 -3.45 6.53
N LEU A 59 -2.86 -4.14 7.21
CA LEU A 59 -3.58 -3.65 8.37
C LEU A 59 -3.10 -4.42 9.60
N ASP A 60 -2.56 -3.72 10.59
CA ASP A 60 -1.97 -4.31 11.81
C ASP A 60 -0.97 -5.46 11.53
N GLY A 61 -0.26 -5.36 10.41
CA GLY A 61 0.73 -6.34 9.95
C GLY A 61 0.18 -7.47 9.08
N GLU A 62 -1.13 -7.52 8.82
CA GLU A 62 -1.75 -8.48 7.91
C GLU A 62 -2.00 -7.87 6.53
N THR A 63 -1.53 -8.52 5.46
CA THR A 63 -1.79 -8.08 4.09
C THR A 63 -3.26 -8.28 3.72
N ILE A 64 -4.01 -7.18 3.61
CA ILE A 64 -5.43 -7.20 3.26
C ILE A 64 -5.69 -7.04 1.75
N ALA A 65 -4.72 -6.50 1.00
CA ALA A 65 -4.80 -6.37 -0.44
C ALA A 65 -3.42 -6.25 -1.08
N GLU A 66 -3.27 -6.78 -2.30
CA GLU A 66 -2.06 -6.64 -3.10
C GLU A 66 -2.41 -6.31 -4.56
N THR A 67 -1.65 -5.43 -5.19
CA THR A 67 -1.79 -5.13 -6.62
C THR A 67 -0.45 -4.90 -7.30
N VAL A 68 -0.37 -5.18 -8.60
CA VAL A 68 0.84 -4.98 -9.40
C VAL A 68 0.79 -3.63 -10.09
N ILE A 69 1.85 -2.85 -9.92
CA ILE A 69 2.02 -1.55 -10.56
C ILE A 69 3.22 -1.62 -11.49
N LYS A 70 3.06 -1.02 -12.67
CA LYS A 70 4.14 -0.82 -13.62
C LYS A 70 4.30 0.67 -13.86
N GLN A 71 5.48 1.20 -13.52
CA GLN A 71 5.92 2.57 -13.80
C GLN A 71 6.97 2.54 -14.90
#